data_AF-A0A960G2B5-F1
#
_entry.id   AF-A0A960G2B5-F1
#
_cell.length_a   1.000
_cell.length_b   1.000
_cell.length_c   1.000
_cell.angle_alpha   90.00
_cell.angle_beta   90.00
_cell.angle_gamma   90.00
#
_symmetry.space_group_name_H-M   'P 1'
#
loop_
_entity.id
_entity.type
_entity.pdbx_description
1 polymer ?
#
loop_
_entity_poly.entity_id
_entity_poly.type
_entity_poly.pdbx_seq_one_letter_code
_entity_poly.pdbx_strand_id
1 'polypeptide(L)'
;TVFFGIKRTGTFIPLALGRKRRRASAAQWAALIARDRGCIRCGRTPRHCHAHHIIHWKDGGRTDLSNLALLCSRCHNDLHHGRYTITMDTHTIPVITHTRGPP
;
A
#
# COMPACT_ATOMS: atom_id res chain seq x y z
N THR A 1 14.59 1.08 -16.09
CA THR A 1 14.09 1.24 -14.72
C THR A 1 13.51 2.63 -14.55
N VAL A 2 12.19 2.76 -14.40
CA VAL A 2 11.55 4.04 -14.11
C VAL A 2 11.52 4.22 -12.59
N PHE A 3 12.16 5.26 -12.07
CA PHE A 3 12.05 5.62 -10.66
C PHE A 3 10.95 6.67 -10.52
N PHE A 4 9.82 6.31 -9.91
CA PHE A 4 8.86 7.31 -9.42
C PHE A 4 9.47 7.99 -8.19
N GLY A 5 9.34 9.31 -8.09
CA GLY A 5 9.86 10.08 -6.98
C GLY A 5 9.24 11.46 -6.83
N ILE A 6 9.33 12.02 -5.63
CA ILE A 6 8.98 13.41 -5.39
C ILE A 6 10.23 14.29 -5.59
N LYS A 7 10.07 15.41 -6.31
CA LYS A 7 11.07 16.50 -6.27
C LYS A 7 10.69 17.45 -5.15
N ARG A 8 11.34 17.33 -3.99
CA ARG A 8 11.35 18.39 -2.96
C ARG A 8 12.74 19.03 -2.97
N THR A 9 12.80 20.36 -3.06
CA THR A 9 14.03 21.16 -2.93
C THR A 9 15.20 20.69 -3.82
N GLY A 10 14.93 20.26 -5.06
CA GLY A 10 15.97 19.80 -6.00
C GLY A 10 16.47 18.36 -5.79
N THR A 11 16.06 17.67 -4.72
CA THR A 11 16.47 16.28 -4.45
C THR A 11 15.40 15.29 -4.93
N PHE A 12 15.83 14.27 -5.69
CA PHE A 12 14.97 13.16 -6.10
C PHE A 12 14.86 12.12 -4.97
N ILE A 13 13.65 11.86 -4.48
CA ILE A 13 13.42 10.84 -3.46
C ILE A 13 12.73 9.62 -4.10
N PRO A 14 13.40 8.44 -4.14
CA PRO A 14 12.82 7.26 -4.78
C PRO A 14 11.63 6.73 -3.98
N LEU A 15 10.52 6.49 -4.69
CA LEU A 15 9.32 5.82 -4.20
C LEU A 15 9.28 4.33 -4.57
N ALA A 16 10.30 3.88 -5.30
CA ALA A 16 10.60 2.47 -5.53
C ALA A 16 11.85 2.08 -4.74
N LEU A 17 11.68 1.37 -3.62
CA LEU A 17 12.79 0.87 -2.80
C LEU A 17 13.16 -0.58 -3.14
N GLY A 18 12.33 -1.26 -3.93
CA GLY A 18 12.47 -2.68 -4.23
C GLY A 18 12.44 -3.50 -2.95
N ARG A 19 13.51 -4.28 -2.73
CA ARG A 19 13.66 -5.10 -1.51
C ARG A 19 14.70 -4.59 -0.50
N LYS A 20 15.20 -3.36 -0.65
CA LYS A 20 16.23 -2.80 0.25
C LYS A 20 15.73 -2.58 1.68
N ARG A 21 14.44 -2.32 1.87
CA ARG A 21 13.82 -2.09 3.19
C ARG A 21 12.41 -2.65 3.21
N ARG A 22 12.05 -3.34 4.31
CA ARG A 22 10.69 -3.87 4.51
C ARG A 22 9.66 -2.78 4.77
N ARG A 23 10.02 -1.74 5.54
CA ARG A 23 9.09 -0.66 5.90
C ARG A 23 9.10 0.43 4.85
N ALA A 24 7.92 1.02 4.59
CA ALA A 24 7.78 2.19 3.74
C ALA A 24 8.62 3.36 4.28
N SER A 25 9.24 4.13 3.39
CA SER A 25 9.90 5.39 3.76
C SER A 25 8.88 6.48 4.08
N ALA A 26 9.32 7.58 4.71
CA ALA A 26 8.46 8.75 4.95
C ALA A 26 7.87 9.33 3.66
N ALA A 27 8.63 9.33 2.55
CA ALA A 27 8.14 9.81 1.27
C ALA A 27 7.11 8.86 0.66
N GLN A 28 7.31 7.54 0.76
CA GLN A 28 6.30 6.56 0.36
C GLN A 28 5.04 6.67 1.20
N TRP A 29 5.18 6.88 2.51
CA TRP A 29 4.04 7.11 3.40
C TRP A 29 3.24 8.35 3.01
N ALA A 30 3.91 9.46 2.70
CA ALA A 30 3.24 10.67 2.22
C ALA A 30 2.51 10.43 0.89
N ALA A 31 3.12 9.71 -0.05
CA ALA A 31 2.49 9.36 -1.31
C ALA A 31 1.28 8.41 -1.12
N LEU A 32 1.38 7.46 -0.19
CA LEU A 32 0.26 6.59 0.20
C LEU A 32 -0.89 7.40 0.80
N ILE A 33 -0.61 8.37 1.67
CA ILE A 33 -1.65 9.27 2.20
C ILE A 33 -2.34 10.04 1.07
N ALA A 34 -1.57 10.59 0.13
CA ALA A 34 -2.12 11.36 -0.97
C ALA A 34 -3.01 10.51 -1.88
N ARG A 35 -2.60 9.26 -2.17
CA ARG A 35 -3.35 8.33 -3.03
C ARG A 35 -4.55 7.71 -2.31
N ASP A 36 -4.32 7.14 -1.14
CA ASP A 36 -5.30 6.28 -0.45
C ASP A 36 -6.22 7.08 0.48
N ARG A 37 -5.82 8.29 0.89
CA ARG A 37 -6.52 9.20 1.83
C ARG A 37 -6.79 8.64 3.24
N GLY A 38 -6.59 7.35 3.45
CA GLY A 38 -6.87 6.59 4.66
C GLY A 38 -6.89 5.11 4.36
N CYS A 39 -7.52 4.32 5.23
CA CYS A 39 -7.77 2.90 4.97
C CYS A 39 -8.62 2.76 3.70
N ILE A 40 -8.08 2.10 2.67
CA ILE A 40 -8.74 2.01 1.36
C ILE A 40 -10.09 1.27 1.40
N ARG A 41 -10.38 0.54 2.48
CA ARG A 41 -11.65 -0.20 2.64
C ARG A 41 -12.70 0.54 3.46
N CYS A 42 -12.31 1.20 4.56
CA CYS A 42 -13.28 1.76 5.51
C CYS A 42 -13.07 3.25 5.80
N GLY A 43 -12.15 3.92 5.10
CA GLY A 43 -11.90 5.36 5.24
C GLY A 43 -11.28 5.79 6.57
N ARG A 44 -10.87 4.87 7.45
CA ARG A 44 -10.21 5.21 8.71
C ARG A 44 -8.97 6.07 8.43
N THR A 45 -8.76 7.11 9.22
CA THR A 45 -7.67 8.08 8.98
C THR A 45 -6.28 7.42 8.95
N PRO A 46 -5.32 7.98 8.18
CA PRO A 46 -3.99 7.38 8.00
C PRO A 46 -3.23 7.08 9.28
N ARG A 47 -3.44 7.85 10.35
CA ARG A 47 -2.78 7.63 11.66
C ARG A 47 -3.08 6.25 12.29
N HIS A 48 -4.15 5.59 11.85
CA HIS A 48 -4.51 4.24 12.31
C HIS A 48 -4.23 3.17 11.25
N CYS A 49 -3.50 3.52 10.19
CA CYS A 49 -3.22 2.63 9.06
C CYS A 49 -1.78 2.13 9.10
N HIS A 50 -1.55 1.03 8.38
CA HIS A 50 -0.25 0.51 8.03
C HIS A 50 -0.14 0.45 6.50
N ALA A 51 1.09 0.56 5.98
CA ALA A 51 1.38 0.27 4.59
C ALA A 51 1.44 -1.25 4.40
N HIS A 52 0.35 -1.83 3.91
CA HIS A 52 0.22 -3.25 3.65
C HIS A 52 0.84 -3.60 2.29
N HIS A 53 1.64 -4.65 2.24
CA HIS A 53 2.14 -5.22 1.00
C HIS A 53 1.11 -6.17 0.38
N ILE A 54 0.63 -5.88 -0.84
CA ILE A 54 -0.36 -6.72 -1.55
C ILE A 54 0.22 -8.12 -1.83
N ILE A 55 1.37 -8.16 -2.50
CA ILE A 55 2.24 -9.33 -2.46
C ILE A 55 3.05 -9.18 -1.18
N HIS A 56 2.87 -10.09 -0.23
CA HIS A 56 3.54 -10.05 1.06
C HIS A 56 5.06 -9.95 0.91
N TRP A 57 5.69 -9.16 1.79
CA TRP A 57 7.15 -9.01 1.80
C TRP A 57 7.90 -10.35 1.96
N LYS A 58 7.39 -11.25 2.80
CA LYS A 58 7.99 -12.58 3.01
C LYS A 58 7.95 -13.44 1.73
N ASP A 59 6.98 -13.18 0.86
CA ASP A 59 6.72 -13.93 -0.37
C ASP A 59 7.32 -13.22 -1.61
N GLY A 60 8.34 -12.37 -1.39
CA GLY A 60 9.04 -11.68 -2.49
C GLY A 60 8.51 -10.29 -2.85
N GLY A 61 7.41 -9.83 -2.24
CA GLY A 61 6.83 -8.51 -2.50
C GLY A 61 7.79 -7.34 -2.27
N ARG A 62 7.65 -6.28 -3.08
CA ARG A 62 8.51 -5.08 -3.03
C ARG A 62 7.88 -3.98 -2.18
N THR A 63 8.71 -3.15 -1.55
CA THR A 63 8.26 -1.93 -0.87
C THR A 63 8.25 -0.80 -1.89
N ASP A 64 7.30 -0.88 -2.81
CA ASP A 64 7.06 0.09 -3.89
C ASP A 64 5.57 0.48 -3.86
N LEU A 65 5.21 1.69 -4.30
CA LEU A 65 3.80 2.14 -4.26
C LEU A 65 2.85 1.22 -5.03
N SER A 66 3.31 0.57 -6.10
CA SER A 66 2.56 -0.42 -6.87
C SER A 66 2.26 -1.73 -6.13
N ASN A 67 2.85 -1.94 -4.96
CA ASN A 67 2.62 -3.10 -4.11
C ASN A 67 2.22 -2.72 -2.67
N LEU A 68 2.03 -1.43 -2.37
CA LEU A 68 1.65 -0.96 -1.04
C LEU A 68 0.24 -0.34 -1.07
N ALA A 69 -0.53 -0.51 0.00
CA ALA A 69 -1.79 0.20 0.22
C ALA A 69 -2.03 0.44 1.72
N LEU A 70 -2.76 1.50 2.08
CA LEU A 70 -3.10 1.79 3.48
C LEU A 70 -4.28 0.94 3.98
N LEU A 71 -4.06 0.20 5.07
CA LEU A 71 -5.11 -0.53 5.79
C LEU A 71 -5.02 -0.29 7.29
N CYS A 72 -6.17 -0.08 7.95
CA CYS A 72 -6.22 -0.11 9.41
C CYS A 72 -6.10 -1.53 9.96
N SER A 73 -5.69 -1.70 11.22
CA SER A 73 -5.45 -3.02 11.83
C SER A 73 -6.61 -4.00 11.64
N ARG A 74 -7.87 -3.53 11.80
CA ARG A 74 -9.06 -4.36 11.59
C ARG A 74 -9.17 -4.86 10.14
N CYS A 75 -9.12 -3.94 9.17
CA CYS A 75 -9.26 -4.31 7.76
C CYS A 75 -8.05 -5.13 7.28
N HIS A 76 -6.86 -4.84 7.78
CA HIS A 76 -5.66 -5.64 7.51
C HIS A 76 -5.84 -7.08 7.98
N ASN A 77 -6.38 -7.29 9.18
CA ASN A 77 -6.67 -8.63 9.68
C ASN A 77 -7.73 -9.36 8.83
N ASP A 78 -8.82 -8.68 8.50
CA ASP A 78 -9.87 -9.22 7.62
C ASP A 78 -9.33 -9.71 6.27
N LEU A 79 -8.33 -9.00 5.71
CA LEU A 79 -7.67 -9.40 4.46
C LEU A 79 -6.88 -10.69 4.65
N HIS A 80 -6.10 -10.80 5.73
CA HIS A 80 -5.36 -12.04 6.04
C HIS A 80 -6.28 -13.24 6.27
N HIS A 81 -7.51 -13.00 6.72
CA HIS A 81 -8.56 -14.02 6.85
C HIS A 81 -9.34 -14.27 5.55
N GLY A 82 -8.94 -13.66 4.43
CA GLY A 82 -9.57 -13.92 3.13
C GLY A 82 -11.00 -13.36 3.00
N ARG A 83 -11.40 -12.37 3.81
CA ARG A 83 -12.73 -11.72 3.70
C ARG A 83 -12.84 -10.80 2.47
N TYR A 84 -11.71 -10.43 1.90
CA TYR A 84 -11.57 -9.70 0.65
C TYR A 84 -10.11 -9.80 0.19
N THR A 85 -9.87 -9.55 -1.08
CA THR A 85 -8.54 -9.44 -1.66
C THR A 85 -8.31 -8.02 -2.18
N ILE A 86 -7.03 -7.68 -2.39
CA ILE A 86 -6.63 -6.44 -3.03
C ILE A 86 -5.76 -6.82 -4.23
N THR A 87 -6.00 -6.15 -5.35
CA THR A 87 -5.10 -6.14 -6.50
C THR A 87 -4.70 -4.70 -6.82
N MET A 88 -3.68 -4.51 -7.64
CA MET A 88 -3.29 -3.18 -8.12
C MET A 88 -3.65 -3.08 -9.61
N ASP A 89 -4.31 -2.00 -10.01
CA ASP A 89 -4.60 -1.76 -11.42
C ASP A 89 -3.36 -1.21 -12.18
N THR A 90 -3.53 -0.95 -13.47
CA THR A 90 -2.50 -0.40 -14.37
C THR A 90 -2.04 1.01 -13.98
N HIS A 91 -2.82 1.72 -13.16
CA HIS A 91 -2.56 3.09 -12.71
C HIS A 91 -2.08 3.14 -11.25
N THR A 92 -1.71 1.99 -10.66
CA THR A 92 -1.25 1.92 -9.26
C THR A 92 -2.34 2.33 -8.27
N ILE A 93 -3.61 2.10 -8.61
CA ILE A 93 -4.76 2.25 -7.72
C ILE A 93 -5.15 0.88 -7.15
N PRO A 94 -5.26 0.75 -5.81
CA PRO A 94 -5.64 -0.51 -5.21
C PRO A 94 -7.13 -0.79 -5.44
N VAL A 95 -7.44 -1.99 -5.93
CA VAL A 95 -8.80 -2.46 -6.20
C VAL A 95 -9.16 -3.55 -5.20
N ILE A 96 -10.23 -3.31 -4.43
CA ILE A 96 -10.77 -4.28 -3.48
C ILE A 96 -11.74 -5.21 -4.21
N THR A 97 -11.53 -6.52 -4.06
CA THR A 97 -12.50 -7.53 -4.49
C THR A 97 -13.03 -8.26 -3.26
N HIS A 98 -14.34 -8.19 -3.06
CA HIS A 98 -14.98 -8.95 -1.99
C HIS A 98 -15.03 -10.42 -2.37
N THR A 99 -14.48 -11.29 -1.52
CA THR A 99 -14.68 -12.73 -1.65
C THR A 99 -16.14 -13.00 -1.26
N ARG A 100 -16.93 -13.53 -2.18
CA ARG A 100 -18.28 -14.01 -1.84
C ARG A 100 -18.10 -15.31 -1.06
N GLY A 101 -18.33 -15.27 0.25
CA GLY A 101 -18.40 -16.41 1.18
C GLY A 101 -19.31 -16.04 2.36
N PRO A 102 -20.05 -16.99 2.96
CA PRO A 102 -21.30 -16.71 3.68
C PRO A 102 -21.10 -15.87 4.96
N PRO A 103 -22.17 -15.21 5.46
CA PRO A 103 -22.16 -14.44 6.70
C PRO A 103 -21.73 -15.26 7.93
#